data_AF-A0A7D9DZ24-F1
#
_entry.id   AF-A0A7D9DZ24-F1
#
_cell.length_a   1.000
_cell.length_b   1.000
_cell.length_c   1.000
_cell.angle_alpha   90.00
_cell.angle_beta   90.00
_cell.angle_gamma   90.00
#
_symmetry.space_group_name_H-M   'P 1'
#
loop_
_entity.id
_entity.type
_entity.pdbx_description
1 polymer ?
#
loop_
_entity_poly.entity_id
_entity_poly.type
_entity_poly.pdbx_seq_one_letter_code
_entity_poly.pdbx_strand_id
1 'polypeptide(L)'
;MDAKTNLIIEFSLVQVTEVTSSNAMEYEGCKRTLNSIIKKIPIRCLTTDHHTTITVKMRTNYSNIVHQYDVWHLCKWVTKKLSKKAKKERLSRVTAMVSNHLWWWSGTCEQNADILRDWLSLLHHITGEHCWRASKEFKLVKKCGHPRTSRKDQKEIV
;
A
#
# COMPACT_ATOMS: atom_id res chain seq x y z
N MET A 1 3.15 2.65 -17.01
CA MET A 1 1.78 3.13 -17.29
C MET A 1 1.62 4.49 -16.62
N ASP A 2 0.97 5.43 -17.27
CA ASP A 2 0.59 6.70 -16.66
C ASP A 2 -0.64 6.53 -15.77
N ALA A 3 -0.59 7.03 -14.54
CA ALA A 3 -1.70 6.85 -13.58
C ALA A 3 -2.95 7.67 -13.94
N LYS A 4 -2.82 8.75 -14.73
CA LYS A 4 -3.95 9.63 -15.07
C LYS A 4 -4.66 9.19 -16.34
N THR A 5 -3.91 8.81 -17.37
CA THR A 5 -4.42 8.44 -18.69
C THR A 5 -4.58 6.93 -18.88
N ASN A 6 -4.04 6.12 -17.96
CA ASN A 6 -3.98 4.65 -18.08
C ASN A 6 -3.24 4.14 -19.32
N LEU A 7 -2.47 5.01 -20.00
CA LEU A 7 -1.71 4.63 -21.19
C LEU A 7 -0.36 4.01 -20.82
N ILE A 8 0.08 3.05 -21.64
CA ILE A 8 1.43 2.50 -21.57
C ILE A 8 2.36 3.51 -22.26
N ILE A 9 3.23 4.15 -21.48
CA ILE A 9 4.17 5.16 -22.00
C ILE A 9 5.42 4.50 -22.61
N GLU A 10 5.91 3.44 -21.97
CA GLU A 10 7.14 2.76 -22.34
C GLU A 10 7.09 1.33 -21.78
N PHE A 11 7.73 0.39 -22.48
CA PHE A 11 7.93 -0.96 -21.98
C PHE A 11 9.33 -1.46 -22.38
N SER A 12 9.84 -2.46 -21.66
CA SER A 12 11.10 -3.11 -22.02
C SER A 12 10.96 -4.60 -21.81
N LEU A 13 11.44 -5.38 -22.78
CA LEU A 13 11.56 -6.82 -22.67
C LEU A 13 12.99 -7.15 -22.25
N VAL A 14 13.14 -7.93 -21.18
CA VAL A 14 14.44 -8.43 -20.70
C VAL A 14 14.31 -9.93 -20.52
N GLN A 15 15.22 -10.68 -21.13
CA GLN A 15 15.32 -12.12 -20.94
C GLN A 15 16.24 -12.43 -19.76
N VAL A 16 15.94 -13.51 -19.03
CA VAL A 16 16.76 -13.93 -17.89
C VAL A 16 18.20 -14.27 -18.30
N THR A 17 18.42 -14.66 -19.56
CA THR A 17 19.74 -14.93 -20.15
C THR A 17 20.63 -13.70 -20.27
N GLU A 18 20.05 -12.50 -20.24
CA GLU A 18 20.80 -11.23 -20.26
C GLU A 18 21.35 -10.84 -18.88
N VAL A 19 20.94 -11.54 -17.83
CA VAL A 19 21.22 -11.20 -16.43
C VAL A 19 21.51 -12.47 -15.60
N THR A 20 21.84 -12.29 -14.33
CA THR A 20 22.28 -13.41 -13.48
C THR A 20 21.14 -14.15 -12.77
N SER A 21 19.93 -13.58 -12.71
CA SER A 21 18.78 -14.16 -12.01
C SER A 21 17.47 -13.46 -12.39
N SER A 22 16.32 -14.07 -12.04
CA SER A 22 15.01 -13.43 -12.18
C SER A 22 14.90 -12.12 -11.39
N ASN A 23 15.47 -12.07 -10.18
CA ASN A 23 15.49 -10.86 -9.36
C ASN A 23 16.34 -9.74 -9.99
N ALA A 24 17.44 -10.09 -10.66
CA ALA A 24 18.22 -9.14 -11.45
C ALA A 24 17.47 -8.67 -12.70
N MET A 25 16.68 -9.57 -13.31
CA MET A 25 15.87 -9.30 -14.50
C MET A 25 14.81 -8.22 -14.21
N GLU A 26 14.11 -8.30 -13.08
CA GLU A 26 13.12 -7.30 -12.68
C GLU A 26 13.74 -5.90 -12.55
N TYR A 27 14.88 -5.80 -11.88
CA TYR A 27 15.61 -4.54 -11.76
C TYR A 27 16.10 -4.02 -13.12
N GLU A 28 16.68 -4.88 -13.95
CA GLU A 28 17.18 -4.46 -15.27
C GLU A 28 16.04 -3.98 -16.18
N GLY A 29 14.89 -4.65 -16.17
CA GLY A 29 13.69 -4.20 -16.87
C GLY A 29 13.21 -2.82 -16.39
N CYS A 30 13.14 -2.63 -15.07
CA CYS A 30 12.81 -1.33 -14.47
C CYS A 30 13.81 -0.25 -14.90
N LYS A 31 15.11 -0.53 -14.79
CA LYS A 31 16.19 0.42 -15.12
C LYS A 31 16.17 0.81 -16.60
N ARG A 32 16.03 -0.15 -17.53
CA ARG A 32 15.97 0.12 -18.97
C ARG A 32 14.78 1.00 -19.32
N THR A 33 13.60 0.62 -18.84
CA THR A 33 12.36 1.38 -19.05
C THR A 33 12.52 2.80 -18.51
N LEU A 34 12.96 2.94 -17.26
CA LEU A 34 13.08 4.22 -16.56
C LEU A 34 14.10 5.15 -17.24
N ASN A 35 15.26 4.64 -17.66
CA ASN A 35 16.26 5.42 -18.38
C ASN A 35 15.81 5.88 -19.77
N SER A 36 14.90 5.14 -20.42
CA SER A 36 14.28 5.57 -21.67
C SER A 36 13.30 6.71 -21.44
N ILE A 37 12.39 6.56 -20.47
CA ILE A 37 11.29 7.51 -20.26
C ILE A 37 11.74 8.84 -19.64
N ILE A 38 12.73 8.85 -18.74
CA ILE A 38 13.23 10.09 -18.09
C ILE A 38 13.78 11.09 -19.12
N LYS A 39 14.28 10.61 -20.26
CA LYS A 39 14.79 11.47 -21.35
C LYS A 39 13.67 12.14 -22.15
N LYS A 40 12.45 11.61 -22.08
CA LYS A 40 11.29 12.05 -22.88
C LYS A 40 10.31 12.88 -22.04
N ILE A 41 10.08 12.48 -20.79
CA ILE A 41 9.03 13.04 -19.93
C ILE A 41 9.57 13.12 -18.49
N PRO A 42 9.35 14.25 -17.78
CA PRO A 42 9.71 14.34 -16.37
C PRO A 42 8.83 13.43 -15.51
N ILE A 43 9.46 12.60 -14.68
CA ILE A 43 8.78 11.67 -13.78
C ILE A 43 8.84 12.22 -12.36
N ARG A 44 7.68 12.57 -11.81
CA ARG A 44 7.59 13.03 -10.41
C ARG A 44 7.58 11.86 -9.41
N CYS A 45 6.85 10.80 -9.75
CA CYS A 45 6.60 9.67 -8.87
C CYS A 45 6.62 8.36 -9.65
N LEU A 46 7.21 7.32 -9.06
CA LEU A 46 7.19 5.95 -9.56
C LEU A 46 6.60 5.04 -8.48
N THR A 47 5.62 4.22 -8.86
CA THR A 47 5.04 3.19 -7.99
C THR A 47 5.51 1.82 -8.44
N THR A 48 6.06 1.02 -7.52
CA THR A 48 6.50 -0.36 -7.82
C THR A 48 6.06 -1.33 -6.73
N ASP A 49 6.19 -2.63 -7.00
CA ASP A 49 6.13 -3.66 -5.97
C ASP A 49 7.27 -3.50 -4.95
N HIS A 50 7.12 -4.19 -3.82
CA HIS A 50 8.12 -4.19 -2.74
C HIS A 50 9.33 -5.06 -3.12
N HIS A 51 10.20 -4.52 -3.97
CA HIS A 51 11.43 -5.15 -4.42
C HIS A 51 12.65 -4.41 -3.86
N THR A 52 13.43 -5.10 -3.00
CA THR A 52 14.53 -4.50 -2.24
C THR A 52 15.58 -3.81 -3.12
N THR A 53 16.00 -4.45 -4.21
CA THR A 53 16.97 -3.84 -5.15
C THR A 53 16.44 -2.57 -5.80
N ILE A 54 15.19 -2.57 -6.28
CA ILE A 54 14.56 -1.39 -6.88
C ILE A 54 14.47 -0.27 -5.83
N THR A 55 14.01 -0.55 -4.62
CA THR A 55 13.95 0.44 -3.53
C THR A 55 15.31 1.10 -3.29
N VAL A 56 16.38 0.30 -3.16
CA VAL A 56 17.72 0.82 -2.92
C VAL A 56 18.17 1.66 -4.12
N LYS A 57 17.98 1.17 -5.34
CA LYS A 57 18.45 1.84 -6.56
C LYS A 57 17.65 3.11 -6.87
N MET A 58 16.36 3.16 -6.57
CA MET A 58 15.56 4.39 -6.65
C MET A 58 16.11 5.44 -5.70
N ARG A 59 16.42 5.06 -4.46
CA ARG A 59 17.00 5.97 -3.47
C ARG A 59 18.39 6.48 -3.88
N THR A 60 19.25 5.62 -4.43
CA THR A 60 20.64 6.00 -4.75
C THR A 60 20.82 6.66 -6.11
N ASN A 61 20.10 6.19 -7.14
CA ASN A 61 20.34 6.58 -8.54
C ASN A 61 19.26 7.51 -9.12
N TYR A 62 18.09 7.57 -8.50
CA TYR A 62 16.93 8.32 -8.98
C TYR A 62 16.28 9.12 -7.84
N SER A 63 17.11 9.74 -6.99
CA SER A 63 16.68 10.42 -5.75
C SER A 63 15.74 11.61 -5.99
N ASN A 64 15.70 12.14 -7.21
CA ASN A 64 14.76 13.17 -7.65
C ASN A 64 13.35 12.64 -7.94
N ILE A 65 13.17 11.32 -8.04
CA ILE A 65 11.88 10.67 -8.27
C ILE A 65 11.35 10.16 -6.93
N VAL A 66 10.13 10.56 -6.58
CA VAL A 66 9.45 10.02 -5.39
C VAL A 66 9.11 8.55 -5.66
N HIS A 67 9.67 7.64 -4.88
CA HIS A 67 9.36 6.22 -4.97
C HIS A 67 8.24 5.85 -3.99
N GLN A 68 7.18 5.24 -4.51
CA GLN A 68 6.03 4.74 -3.76
C GLN A 68 5.87 3.23 -3.99
N TYR A 69 5.18 2.58 -3.06
CA TYR A 69 4.84 1.16 -3.21
C TYR A 69 3.41 0.99 -3.70
N ASP A 70 3.19 -0.07 -4.49
CA ASP A 70 1.84 -0.48 -4.84
C ASP A 70 1.11 -0.99 -3.59
N VAL A 71 0.13 -0.20 -3.16
CA VAL A 71 -0.69 -0.50 -1.98
C VAL A 71 -1.61 -1.70 -2.20
N TRP A 72 -1.96 -2.01 -3.46
CA TRP A 72 -2.78 -3.18 -3.75
C TRP A 72 -2.07 -4.47 -3.27
N HIS A 73 -0.77 -4.58 -3.50
CA HIS A 73 0.04 -5.69 -2.99
C HIS A 73 0.03 -5.76 -1.46
N LEU A 74 0.06 -4.61 -0.77
CA LEU A 74 -0.06 -4.55 0.69
C LEU A 74 -1.45 -5.01 1.17
N CYS A 75 -2.54 -4.48 0.60
CA CYS A 75 -3.90 -4.89 0.92
C CYS A 75 -4.11 -6.40 0.70
N LYS A 76 -3.60 -6.92 -0.42
CA LYS A 76 -3.63 -8.36 -0.74
C LYS A 76 -2.85 -9.18 0.29
N TRP A 77 -1.68 -8.72 0.71
CA TRP A 77 -0.89 -9.38 1.75
C TRP A 77 -1.60 -9.41 3.11
N VAL A 78 -2.16 -8.27 3.56
CA VAL A 78 -2.95 -8.18 4.81
C VAL A 78 -4.14 -9.14 4.76
N THR A 79 -4.91 -9.09 3.67
CA THR A 79 -6.04 -10.01 3.41
C THR A 79 -5.60 -11.46 3.57
N LYS A 80 -4.52 -11.87 2.90
CA LYS A 80 -4.01 -13.24 2.94
C LYS A 80 -3.63 -13.68 4.36
N LYS A 81 -3.02 -12.78 5.16
CA LYS A 81 -2.64 -13.08 6.55
C LYS A 81 -3.86 -13.25 7.45
N LEU A 82 -4.87 -12.41 7.29
CA LEU A 82 -6.13 -12.49 8.04
C LEU A 82 -6.91 -13.76 7.65
N SER A 83 -7.07 -14.03 6.36
CA SER A 83 -7.77 -15.22 5.87
C SER A 83 -7.14 -16.53 6.36
N LYS A 84 -5.80 -16.60 6.49
CA LYS A 84 -5.14 -17.79 7.03
C LYS A 84 -5.47 -18.04 8.51
N LYS A 85 -5.70 -16.97 9.28
CA LYS A 85 -6.08 -17.06 10.71
C LYS A 85 -7.59 -17.21 10.89
N ALA A 86 -8.37 -16.79 9.90
CA ALA A 86 -9.81 -16.88 9.86
C ALA A 86 -10.30 -18.32 9.66
N LYS A 87 -10.47 -19.08 10.75
CA LYS A 87 -11.05 -20.45 10.70
C LYS A 87 -12.59 -20.47 10.58
N LYS A 88 -13.26 -19.31 10.49
CA LYS A 88 -14.73 -19.19 10.49
C LYS A 88 -15.18 -18.12 9.49
N GLU A 89 -16.34 -18.35 8.86
CA GLU A 89 -16.98 -17.47 7.86
C GLU A 89 -17.11 -16.01 8.34
N ARG A 90 -17.32 -15.79 9.63
CA ARG A 90 -17.46 -14.46 10.25
C ARG A 90 -16.23 -13.55 10.13
N LEU A 91 -15.03 -14.14 10.04
CA LEU A 91 -13.77 -13.40 9.92
C LEU A 91 -13.51 -12.92 8.47
N SER A 92 -14.26 -13.41 7.48
CA SER A 92 -14.17 -12.94 6.09
C SER A 92 -14.66 -11.50 5.93
N ARG A 93 -15.77 -11.15 6.60
CA ARG A 93 -16.32 -9.78 6.61
C ARG A 93 -15.34 -8.79 7.23
N VAL A 94 -14.77 -9.14 8.39
CA VAL A 94 -13.73 -8.34 9.06
C VAL A 94 -12.52 -8.16 8.16
N THR A 95 -12.10 -9.20 7.44
CA THR A 95 -10.97 -9.14 6.51
C THR A 95 -11.21 -8.13 5.39
N ALA A 96 -12.39 -8.14 4.77
CA ALA A 96 -12.74 -7.18 3.73
C ALA A 96 -12.78 -5.73 4.28
N MET A 97 -13.32 -5.53 5.48
CA MET A 97 -13.34 -4.21 6.14
C MET A 97 -11.93 -3.68 6.40
N VAL A 98 -11.02 -4.53 6.89
CA VAL A 98 -9.61 -4.15 7.13
C VAL A 98 -8.94 -3.71 5.83
N SER A 99 -9.09 -4.47 4.76
CA SER A 99 -8.47 -4.15 3.47
C SER A 99 -9.05 -2.89 2.83
N ASN A 100 -10.36 -2.69 2.92
CA ASN A 100 -11.00 -1.46 2.43
C ASN A 100 -10.58 -0.24 3.24
N HIS A 101 -10.44 -0.38 4.56
CA HIS A 101 -9.98 0.71 5.42
C HIS A 101 -8.53 1.10 5.11
N LEU A 102 -7.64 0.13 4.95
CA LEU A 102 -6.26 0.37 4.54
C LEU A 102 -6.18 1.05 3.16
N TRP A 103 -6.96 0.56 2.20
CA TRP A 103 -7.04 1.17 0.86
C TRP A 103 -7.49 2.63 0.93
N TRP A 104 -8.55 2.92 1.70
CA TRP A 104 -9.05 4.28 1.88
C TRP A 104 -7.99 5.20 2.47
N TRP A 105 -7.33 4.78 3.56
CA TRP A 105 -6.24 5.54 4.18
C TRP A 105 -5.07 5.80 3.24
N SER A 106 -4.74 4.82 2.40
CA SER A 106 -3.67 5.00 1.42
C SER A 106 -4.01 6.02 0.33
N GLY A 107 -5.29 6.15 -0.03
CA GLY A 107 -5.75 7.15 -0.99
C GLY A 107 -5.89 8.55 -0.38
N THR A 108 -6.13 8.64 0.94
CA THR A 108 -6.37 9.91 1.64
C THR A 108 -5.17 10.42 2.44
N CYS A 109 -4.03 9.70 2.46
CA CYS A 109 -2.87 10.08 3.25
C CYS A 109 -2.03 11.22 2.67
N GLU A 110 -2.38 11.75 1.49
CA GLU A 110 -1.64 12.85 0.84
C GLU A 110 -0.12 12.58 0.72
N GLN A 111 0.26 11.32 0.49
CA GLN A 111 1.66 10.86 0.46
C GLN A 111 2.43 11.05 1.79
N ASN A 112 1.71 11.24 2.90
CA ASN A 112 2.27 11.37 4.23
C ASN A 112 2.22 10.04 4.98
N ALA A 113 3.40 9.51 5.33
CA ALA A 113 3.53 8.25 6.03
C ALA A 113 2.95 8.28 7.45
N ASP A 114 2.96 9.42 8.13
CA ASP A 114 2.35 9.56 9.46
C ASP A 114 0.83 9.54 9.38
N ILE A 115 0.24 10.16 8.35
CA ILE A 115 -1.21 10.05 8.09
C ILE A 115 -1.56 8.60 7.74
N LEU A 116 -0.78 7.95 6.89
CA LEU A 116 -1.00 6.55 6.55
C LEU A 116 -1.01 5.68 7.81
N ARG A 117 -0.05 5.85 8.74
CA ARG A 117 0.04 5.04 9.99
C ARG A 117 -1.22 5.05 10.83
N ASP A 118 -2.01 6.12 10.80
CA ASP A 118 -3.27 6.21 11.53
C ASP A 118 -4.33 5.21 11.04
N TRP A 119 -4.13 4.52 9.90
CA TRP A 119 -4.93 3.37 9.49
C TRP A 119 -4.99 2.26 10.55
N LEU A 120 -3.93 2.12 11.35
CA LEU A 120 -3.87 1.14 12.41
C LEU A 120 -4.89 1.46 13.54
N SER A 121 -5.45 2.67 13.62
CA SER A 121 -6.49 3.04 14.58
C SER A 121 -7.74 2.16 14.47
N LEU A 122 -7.91 1.47 13.33
CA LEU A 122 -8.86 0.39 13.15
C LEU A 122 -8.79 -0.68 14.25
N LEU A 123 -7.63 -0.92 14.85
CA LEU A 123 -7.48 -1.89 15.94
C LEU A 123 -8.35 -1.52 17.15
N HIS A 124 -8.42 -0.23 17.50
CA HIS A 124 -9.31 0.26 18.55
C HIS A 124 -10.78 0.07 18.17
N HIS A 125 -11.14 0.39 16.92
CA HIS A 125 -12.50 0.21 16.42
C HIS A 125 -12.94 -1.27 16.50
N ILE A 126 -12.09 -2.21 16.08
CA ILE A 126 -12.38 -3.65 16.10
C ILE A 126 -12.50 -4.18 17.54
N THR A 127 -11.78 -3.60 18.52
CA THR A 127 -11.89 -3.97 19.94
C THR A 127 -13.02 -3.24 20.67
N GLY A 128 -13.81 -2.41 19.98
CA GLY A 128 -14.91 -1.64 20.57
C GLY A 128 -14.50 -0.37 21.31
N GLU A 129 -13.23 0.02 21.24
CA GLU A 129 -12.74 1.29 21.74
C GLU A 129 -12.94 2.38 20.67
N HIS A 130 -13.85 3.32 20.92
CA HIS A 130 -14.21 4.36 19.94
C HIS A 130 -13.55 5.72 20.19
N CYS A 131 -12.84 5.86 21.31
CA CYS A 131 -12.05 7.04 21.67
C CYS A 131 -10.75 6.56 22.34
N TRP A 132 -9.60 7.07 21.90
CA TRP A 132 -8.29 6.65 22.38
C TRP A 132 -7.34 7.85 22.50
N ARG A 133 -6.25 7.68 23.24
CA ARG A 133 -5.18 8.70 23.34
C ARG A 133 -4.24 8.58 22.15
N ALA A 134 -3.63 9.69 21.76
CA ALA A 134 -2.53 9.64 20.79
C ALA A 134 -1.38 8.81 21.38
N SER A 135 -0.80 7.95 20.55
CA SER A 135 0.37 7.13 20.91
C SER A 135 1.54 7.44 19.97
N LYS A 136 2.66 6.70 20.11
CA LYS A 136 3.77 6.81 19.15
C LYS A 136 3.37 6.28 17.76
N GLU A 137 2.40 5.37 17.72
CA GLU A 137 1.93 4.64 16.56
C GLU A 137 0.80 5.36 15.81
N PHE A 138 -0.07 6.10 16.51
CA PHE A 138 -1.17 6.89 15.92
C PHE A 138 -1.26 8.26 16.57
N LYS A 139 -1.08 9.32 15.80
CA LYS A 139 -0.91 10.68 16.34
C LYS A 139 -2.07 11.62 16.04
N LEU A 140 -2.75 11.43 14.91
CA LEU A 140 -3.68 12.43 14.37
C LEU A 140 -5.13 12.05 14.71
N VAL A 141 -5.50 10.77 14.59
CA VAL A 141 -6.84 10.27 14.90
C VAL A 141 -6.94 9.82 16.36
N LYS A 142 -7.97 10.32 17.06
CA LYS A 142 -8.25 10.03 18.48
C LYS A 142 -9.65 9.48 18.75
N LYS A 143 -10.48 9.36 17.72
CA LYS A 143 -11.86 8.86 17.81
C LYS A 143 -12.34 8.31 16.46
N CYS A 144 -13.31 7.40 16.48
CA CYS A 144 -13.98 6.95 15.27
C CYS A 144 -14.77 8.10 14.59
N GLY A 145 -14.83 8.07 13.26
CA GLY A 145 -15.56 9.04 12.44
C GLY A 145 -17.07 8.82 12.35
N HIS A 146 -17.64 7.96 13.20
CA HIS A 146 -19.06 7.62 13.22
C HIS A 146 -19.67 7.83 14.62
N PRO A 147 -20.98 8.11 14.72
CA PRO A 147 -21.70 8.08 15.99
C PRO A 147 -21.61 6.71 16.66
N ARG A 148 -21.87 6.62 17.97
CA ARG A 148 -21.92 5.31 18.67
C ARG A 148 -22.87 4.37 17.92
N THR A 149 -22.32 3.26 17.44
CA THR A 149 -23.12 2.18 16.84
C THR A 149 -24.05 1.61 17.90
N SER A 150 -25.29 1.31 17.51
CA SER A 150 -26.26 0.74 18.45
C SER A 150 -25.79 -0.65 18.91
N ARG A 151 -26.27 -1.11 20.07
CA ARG A 151 -25.98 -2.49 20.54
C ARG A 151 -26.40 -3.58 19.54
N LYS A 152 -27.30 -3.26 18.61
CA LYS A 152 -27.76 -4.15 17.54
C LYS A 152 -26.69 -4.30 16.47
N ASP A 153 -26.08 -3.18 16.07
CA ASP A 153 -25.03 -3.12 15.04
C ASP A 153 -23.69 -3.72 15.54
N GLN A 154 -23.40 -3.59 16.84
CA GLN A 154 -22.19 -4.18 17.45
C GLN A 154 -22.19 -5.72 17.43
N LYS A 155 -23.36 -6.36 17.47
CA LYS A 155 -23.51 -7.84 17.43
C LYS A 155 -23.31 -8.43 16.03
N GLU A 156 -23.46 -7.62 14.99
CA GLU A 156 -23.20 -8.07 13.61
C GLU A 156 -21.71 -8.05 13.26
N ILE A 157 -20.89 -7.31 14.02
CA ILE A 157 -19.45 -7.14 13.80
C ILE A 157 -18.59 -8.16 14.59
N VAL A 158 -19.07 -8.67 15.74
CA VAL A 158 -18.37 -9.67 16.59
C VAL A 158 -19.00 -11.03 16.50
#